data_AF-A0A196SG30-F1
#
_entry.id   AF-A0A196SG30-F1
#
_cell.length_a   1.000
_cell.length_b   1.000
_cell.length_c   1.000
_cell.angle_alpha   90.00
_cell.angle_beta   90.00
_cell.angle_gamma   90.00
#
_symmetry.space_group_name_H-M   'P 1'
#
loop_
_entity.id
_entity.type
_entity.pdbx_description
1 polymer ?
#
loop_
_entity_poly.entity_id
_entity_poly.type
_entity_poly.pdbx_seq_one_letter_code
_entity_poly.pdbx_strand_id
1 'polypeptide(L)'
;MLASIQHRFASELSLSRSILQRAFAKVRNFKTQYPELYSHVHPDSRALFDQPWVGSKQMVKWVCDKGPDHVWSSELGNRVRSYKKAHHFVCIYCLGRKVSVTNSLATRYPEIAKEWCYEKNGDLTPDKITYGSNKNVWWRCSKNPDHVYCTSPNDRTYSHRGCPYCNNMKVCSTNNLAVTHPDLAKQWYQAKNGELTPDHVLPSYTGKVWWQCSENPEHIWDCPVNYRVRFHWGCPYCKHKRFNDFSLSSLYPSMARDWDYAKNGKDTPYAISPNSEKIVYWKCEHGVEWKQSVVGRKNSFLNGYHRCLMCREKLRKEMEARDSGAAEEVQVPLQREELVSDEVITEAEEGGKH
;
A
#
# COMPACT_ATOMS: atom_id res chain seq x y z
N MET A 1 32.46 16.29 -59.61
CA MET A 1 32.19 16.21 -58.17
C MET A 1 32.35 17.60 -57.60
N LEU A 2 31.26 18.13 -57.02
CA LEU A 2 31.22 19.23 -56.04
C LEU A 2 31.67 20.64 -56.47
N ALA A 3 30.76 21.57 -56.17
CA ALA A 3 30.91 23.01 -55.98
C ALA A 3 30.86 23.95 -57.21
N SER A 4 30.05 25.00 -57.01
CA SER A 4 29.97 26.28 -57.74
C SER A 4 29.29 26.29 -59.11
N ILE A 5 28.05 26.78 -59.13
CA ILE A 5 27.69 28.09 -59.71
C ILE A 5 26.34 28.49 -59.12
N GLN A 6 26.41 29.43 -58.18
CA GLN A 6 25.29 30.31 -57.83
C GLN A 6 24.89 31.14 -59.06
N HIS A 7 23.65 31.62 -59.05
CA HIS A 7 23.04 32.57 -59.99
C HIS A 7 22.43 31.97 -61.26
N ARG A 8 21.21 31.45 -61.10
CA ARG A 8 19.97 32.01 -61.70
C ARG A 8 18.80 31.29 -61.02
N PHE A 9 17.67 31.96 -60.85
CA PHE A 9 16.47 31.53 -60.08
C PHE A 9 16.46 31.83 -58.57
N ALA A 10 17.17 32.88 -58.13
CA ALA A 10 16.90 33.54 -56.85
C ALA A 10 15.95 34.73 -57.07
N SER A 11 14.75 34.49 -57.60
CA SER A 11 13.70 35.51 -57.69
C SER A 11 12.34 34.86 -57.94
N GLU A 12 11.77 34.25 -56.91
CA GLU A 12 10.33 34.32 -56.60
C GLU A 12 10.04 33.42 -55.40
N LEU A 13 9.23 33.94 -54.48
CA LEU A 13 8.65 33.25 -53.32
C LEU A 13 9.55 33.12 -52.07
N SER A 14 10.23 34.19 -51.67
CA SER A 14 10.37 34.48 -50.24
C SER A 14 9.07 35.13 -49.74
N LEU A 15 7.97 34.37 -49.66
CA LEU A 15 6.82 34.86 -48.90
C LEU A 15 7.29 35.05 -47.46
N SER A 16 7.31 36.30 -46.99
CA SER A 16 7.77 36.61 -45.64
C SER A 16 6.98 35.77 -44.63
N ARG A 17 7.65 35.33 -43.57
CA ARG A 17 7.07 34.51 -42.49
C ARG A 17 5.77 35.11 -41.95
N SER A 18 5.63 36.44 -42.00
CA SER A 18 4.43 37.20 -41.61
C SER A 18 3.26 37.07 -42.60
N ILE A 19 3.51 37.00 -43.92
CA ILE A 19 2.46 36.76 -44.93
C ILE A 19 1.97 35.31 -44.85
N LEU A 20 2.89 34.34 -44.67
CA LEU A 20 2.52 32.95 -44.42
C LEU A 20 1.71 32.81 -43.11
N GLN A 21 2.15 33.43 -42.01
CA GLN A 21 1.37 33.48 -40.76
C GLN A 21 -0.03 34.08 -40.95
N ARG A 22 -0.16 35.16 -41.75
CA ARG A 22 -1.45 35.80 -42.07
C ARG A 22 -2.35 34.94 -42.96
N ALA A 23 -1.78 34.12 -43.84
CA ALA A 23 -2.51 33.19 -44.67
C ALA A 23 -3.05 31.98 -43.88
N PHE A 24 -2.27 31.46 -42.91
CA PHE A 24 -2.68 30.38 -42.00
C PHE A 24 -3.56 30.86 -40.82
N ALA A 25 -3.64 32.16 -40.58
CA ALA A 25 -4.51 32.76 -39.57
C ALA A 25 -5.95 33.01 -40.05
N LYS A 26 -6.33 32.53 -41.24
CA LYS A 26 -7.67 32.66 -41.80
C LYS A 26 -8.22 31.30 -42.22
N VAL A 27 -9.48 31.05 -41.90
CA VAL A 27 -10.26 29.90 -42.37
C VAL A 27 -11.07 30.37 -43.58
N ARG A 28 -10.87 29.71 -44.73
CA ARG A 28 -11.53 30.07 -45.99
C ARG A 28 -12.75 29.21 -46.25
N ASN A 29 -13.80 29.79 -46.83
CA ASN A 29 -15.00 29.09 -47.29
C ASN A 29 -15.54 28.09 -46.25
N PHE A 30 -15.63 28.53 -44.99
CA PHE A 30 -15.91 27.66 -43.86
C PHE A 30 -17.23 26.86 -44.02
N LYS A 31 -18.29 27.51 -44.54
CA LYS A 31 -19.60 26.90 -44.80
C LYS A 31 -19.50 25.67 -45.71
N THR A 32 -18.64 25.72 -46.74
CA THR A 32 -18.49 24.62 -47.70
C THR A 32 -17.46 23.59 -47.26
N GLN A 33 -16.40 24.00 -46.55
CA GLN A 33 -15.37 23.08 -46.06
C GLN A 33 -15.82 22.25 -44.86
N TYR A 34 -16.67 22.82 -43.98
CA TYR A 34 -17.10 22.18 -42.74
C TYR A 34 -18.62 22.34 -42.55
N PRO A 35 -19.47 21.78 -43.43
CA PRO A 35 -20.92 21.97 -43.40
C PRO A 35 -21.54 21.49 -42.07
N GLU A 36 -21.08 20.36 -41.54
CA GLU A 36 -21.50 19.87 -40.21
C GLU A 36 -21.09 20.85 -39.11
N LEU A 37 -19.84 21.32 -39.08
CA LEU A 37 -19.40 22.26 -38.05
C LEU A 37 -20.16 23.59 -38.15
N TYR A 38 -20.51 24.03 -39.36
CA TYR A 38 -21.29 25.25 -39.59
C TYR A 38 -22.74 25.15 -39.10
N SER A 39 -23.38 23.97 -39.16
CA SER A 39 -24.74 23.79 -38.63
C SER A 39 -24.84 24.11 -37.14
N HIS A 40 -23.72 23.97 -36.42
CA HIS A 40 -23.59 24.27 -34.99
C HIS A 40 -23.13 25.71 -34.68
N VAL A 41 -23.04 26.60 -35.66
CA VAL A 41 -22.80 28.03 -35.43
C VAL A 41 -24.08 28.68 -34.93
N HIS A 42 -24.00 29.34 -33.77
CA HIS A 42 -25.12 30.06 -33.19
C HIS A 42 -25.56 31.22 -34.11
N PRO A 43 -26.87 31.53 -34.22
CA PRO A 43 -27.39 32.62 -35.05
C PRO A 43 -26.60 33.94 -34.96
N ASP A 44 -26.31 34.42 -33.74
CA ASP A 44 -25.51 35.64 -33.48
C ASP A 44 -24.13 35.68 -34.16
N SER A 45 -23.55 34.53 -34.53
CA SER A 45 -22.24 34.44 -35.17
C SER A 45 -22.31 34.06 -36.65
N ARG A 46 -23.50 33.85 -37.23
CA ARG A 46 -23.63 33.44 -38.64
C ARG A 46 -23.14 34.50 -39.62
N ALA A 47 -23.38 35.79 -39.31
CA ALA A 47 -22.95 36.92 -40.13
C ALA A 47 -21.42 36.96 -40.35
N LEU A 48 -20.63 36.40 -39.43
CA LEU A 48 -19.17 36.30 -39.58
C LEU A 48 -18.76 35.48 -40.81
N PHE A 49 -19.61 34.55 -41.25
CA PHE A 49 -19.32 33.60 -42.32
C PHE A 49 -19.91 34.00 -43.68
N ASP A 50 -20.48 35.21 -43.80
CA ASP A 50 -20.92 35.75 -45.09
C ASP A 50 -19.73 36.22 -45.93
N GLN A 51 -18.61 36.52 -45.26
CA GLN A 51 -17.32 36.72 -45.91
C GLN A 51 -16.65 35.37 -46.22
N PRO A 52 -15.92 35.26 -47.35
CA PRO A 52 -15.26 34.01 -47.73
C PRO A 52 -14.03 33.67 -46.86
N TRP A 53 -13.65 34.55 -45.93
CA TRP A 53 -12.59 34.32 -44.94
C TRP A 53 -13.01 34.75 -43.54
N VAL A 54 -12.64 33.97 -42.52
CA VAL A 54 -12.82 34.30 -41.10
C VAL A 54 -11.50 34.08 -40.36
N GLY A 55 -11.11 35.00 -39.48
CA GLY A 55 -9.88 34.86 -38.70
C GLY A 55 -9.92 33.63 -37.79
N SER A 56 -8.80 32.89 -37.67
CA SER A 56 -8.72 31.70 -36.81
C SER A 56 -8.86 32.04 -35.32
N LYS A 57 -8.49 33.26 -34.92
CA LYS A 57 -8.70 33.79 -33.57
C LYS A 57 -10.08 34.44 -33.37
N GLN A 58 -10.91 34.50 -34.42
CA GLN A 58 -12.26 35.05 -34.30
C GLN A 58 -13.04 34.23 -33.28
N MET A 59 -13.62 34.92 -32.29
CA MET A 59 -14.53 34.31 -31.34
C MET A 59 -15.86 34.04 -32.05
N VAL A 60 -16.26 32.77 -32.06
CA VAL A 60 -17.50 32.29 -32.65
C VAL A 60 -18.33 31.68 -31.53
N LYS A 61 -19.62 32.00 -31.49
CA LYS A 61 -20.61 31.39 -30.60
C LYS A 61 -21.15 30.11 -31.25
N TRP A 62 -21.13 29.03 -30.48
CA TRP A 62 -21.51 27.67 -30.90
C TRP A 62 -22.74 27.21 -30.12
N VAL A 63 -23.51 26.33 -30.73
CA VAL A 63 -24.70 25.71 -30.12
C VAL A 63 -24.72 24.21 -30.38
N CYS A 64 -25.18 23.44 -29.39
CA CYS A 64 -25.50 22.02 -29.54
C CYS A 64 -27.00 21.83 -29.30
N ASP A 65 -27.62 20.96 -30.08
CA ASP A 65 -29.02 20.53 -29.95
C ASP A 65 -29.28 19.61 -28.75
N LYS A 66 -28.23 18.97 -28.20
CA LYS A 66 -28.32 18.05 -27.05
C LYS A 66 -28.66 18.70 -25.72
N GLY A 67 -28.73 20.02 -25.64
CA GLY A 67 -29.13 20.72 -24.41
C GLY A 67 -29.44 22.19 -24.63
N PRO A 68 -30.42 22.75 -23.91
CA PRO A 68 -30.88 24.12 -24.12
C PRO A 68 -29.83 25.18 -23.73
N ASP A 69 -28.89 24.83 -22.86
CA ASP A 69 -27.81 25.69 -22.37
C ASP A 69 -26.45 25.33 -22.99
N HIS A 70 -26.41 24.48 -24.03
CA HIS A 70 -25.19 24.08 -24.71
C HIS A 70 -24.72 25.16 -25.68
N VAL A 71 -24.50 26.36 -25.15
CA VAL A 71 -24.07 27.55 -25.88
C VAL A 71 -22.76 28.05 -25.30
N TRP A 72 -21.75 28.26 -26.14
CA TRP A 72 -20.44 28.74 -25.70
C TRP A 72 -19.68 29.45 -26.81
N SER A 73 -18.69 30.24 -26.42
CA SER A 73 -17.83 30.97 -27.35
C SER A 73 -16.42 30.39 -27.32
N SER A 74 -15.80 30.24 -28.50
CA SER A 74 -14.40 29.85 -28.62
C SER A 74 -13.83 30.31 -29.96
N GLU A 75 -12.50 30.43 -30.03
CA GLU A 75 -11.81 30.74 -31.28
C GLU A 75 -12.11 29.69 -32.37
N LEU A 76 -12.43 30.16 -33.58
CA LEU A 76 -12.74 29.32 -34.74
C LEU A 76 -11.67 28.27 -35.02
N GLY A 77 -10.39 28.67 -34.96
CA GLY A 77 -9.26 27.79 -35.22
C GLY A 77 -9.18 26.62 -34.23
N ASN A 78 -9.52 26.84 -32.96
CA ASN A 78 -9.52 25.77 -31.95
C ASN A 78 -10.61 24.74 -32.25
N ARG A 79 -11.77 25.20 -32.74
CA ARG A 79 -12.89 24.34 -33.12
C ARG A 79 -12.61 23.53 -34.38
N VAL A 80 -12.02 24.14 -35.41
CA VAL A 80 -11.59 23.43 -36.62
C VAL A 80 -10.56 22.36 -36.28
N ARG A 81 -9.56 22.65 -35.42
CA ARG A 81 -8.58 21.64 -34.99
C ARG A 81 -9.24 20.49 -34.22
N SER A 82 -10.15 20.80 -33.29
CA SER A 82 -10.89 19.79 -32.55
C SER A 82 -11.74 18.91 -33.47
N TYR A 83 -12.42 19.51 -34.44
CA TYR A 83 -13.25 18.81 -35.42
C TYR A 83 -12.41 17.87 -36.30
N LYS A 84 -11.29 18.36 -36.83
CA LYS A 84 -10.36 17.53 -37.63
C LYS A 84 -9.81 16.33 -36.86
N LYS A 85 -9.54 16.51 -35.57
CA LYS A 85 -9.04 15.42 -34.71
C LYS A 85 -10.12 14.38 -34.39
N ALA A 86 -11.35 14.84 -34.12
CA ALA A 86 -12.44 13.97 -33.70
C ALA A 86 -13.26 13.39 -34.87
N HIS A 87 -13.16 14.00 -36.05
CA HIS A 87 -14.00 13.74 -37.23
C HIS A 87 -15.52 13.94 -37.00
N HIS A 88 -15.90 14.74 -35.98
CA HIS A 88 -17.28 15.12 -35.70
C HIS A 88 -17.33 16.38 -34.82
N PHE A 89 -18.52 16.99 -34.70
CA PHE A 89 -18.74 18.11 -33.79
C PHE A 89 -18.64 17.71 -32.31
N VAL A 90 -17.70 18.33 -31.59
CA VAL A 90 -17.45 18.05 -30.17
C VAL A 90 -18.10 19.13 -29.29
N CYS A 91 -19.18 18.82 -28.57
CA CYS A 91 -19.78 19.76 -27.60
C CYS A 91 -19.05 19.71 -26.24
N ILE A 92 -18.65 20.86 -25.69
CA ILE A 92 -17.90 20.93 -24.41
C ILE A 92 -18.76 20.51 -23.20
N TYR A 93 -20.07 20.69 -23.28
CA TYR A 93 -21.02 20.28 -22.25
C TYR A 93 -21.30 18.78 -22.36
N CYS A 94 -21.52 18.24 -23.56
CA CYS A 94 -21.68 16.79 -23.76
C CYS A 94 -20.44 15.99 -23.32
N LEU A 95 -19.24 16.56 -23.50
CA LEU A 95 -18.01 15.99 -22.98
C LEU A 95 -17.82 16.14 -21.46
N GLY A 96 -18.72 16.83 -20.76
CA GLY A 96 -18.61 17.07 -19.31
C GLY A 96 -17.50 18.05 -18.92
N ARG A 97 -16.95 18.83 -19.85
CA ARG A 97 -15.90 19.84 -19.59
C ARG A 97 -16.45 21.13 -18.98
N LYS A 98 -17.73 21.41 -19.21
CA LYS A 98 -18.47 22.52 -18.61
C LYS A 98 -19.79 22.01 -18.06
N VAL A 99 -20.20 22.52 -16.90
CA VAL A 99 -21.48 22.17 -16.28
C VAL A 99 -22.65 22.72 -17.10
N SER A 100 -23.70 21.93 -17.18
CA SER A 100 -24.97 22.19 -17.86
C SER A 100 -26.09 21.51 -17.09
N VAL A 101 -27.31 22.00 -17.28
CA VAL A 101 -28.52 21.38 -16.73
C VAL A 101 -28.66 19.91 -17.13
N THR A 102 -28.04 19.44 -18.22
CA THR A 102 -28.12 18.04 -18.67
C THR A 102 -26.99 17.13 -18.16
N ASN A 103 -25.96 17.68 -17.53
CA ASN A 103 -24.77 16.91 -17.10
C ASN A 103 -24.31 17.20 -15.67
N SER A 104 -25.05 18.02 -14.92
CA SER A 104 -24.75 18.28 -13.53
C SER A 104 -24.91 17.00 -12.69
N LEU A 105 -24.25 16.94 -11.54
CA LEU A 105 -24.43 15.84 -10.60
C LEU A 105 -25.88 15.75 -10.12
N ALA A 106 -26.50 16.89 -9.81
CA ALA A 106 -27.89 16.97 -9.38
C ALA A 106 -28.86 16.34 -10.39
N THR A 107 -28.70 16.65 -11.68
CA THR A 107 -29.60 16.14 -12.72
C THR A 107 -29.38 14.66 -13.00
N ARG A 108 -28.12 14.23 -13.09
CA ARG A 108 -27.79 12.87 -13.58
C ARG A 108 -27.77 11.82 -12.47
N TYR A 109 -27.47 12.22 -11.24
CA TYR A 109 -27.36 11.33 -10.08
C TYR A 109 -27.99 11.97 -8.84
N PRO A 110 -29.33 12.18 -8.81
CA PRO A 110 -30.01 12.86 -7.71
C PRO A 110 -29.81 12.16 -6.36
N GLU A 111 -29.75 10.82 -6.34
CA GLU A 111 -29.52 10.07 -5.10
C GLU A 111 -28.10 10.26 -4.55
N ILE A 112 -27.10 10.40 -5.41
CA ILE A 112 -25.73 10.73 -4.97
C ILE A 112 -25.66 12.19 -4.53
N ALA A 113 -26.37 13.11 -5.20
CA ALA A 113 -26.44 14.51 -4.81
C ALA A 113 -27.05 14.72 -3.41
N LYS A 114 -27.93 13.83 -2.93
CA LYS A 114 -28.43 13.85 -1.54
C LYS A 114 -27.34 13.59 -0.50
N GLU A 115 -26.25 12.90 -0.87
CA GLU A 115 -25.09 12.68 0.00
C GLU A 115 -24.16 13.90 0.06
N TRP A 116 -24.51 15.05 -0.54
CA TRP A 116 -23.64 16.24 -0.56
C TRP A 116 -23.50 16.88 0.83
N CYS A 117 -22.27 17.22 1.23
CA CYS A 117 -22.02 17.92 2.49
C CYS A 117 -21.96 19.44 2.28
N TYR A 118 -23.11 20.11 2.25
CA TYR A 118 -23.21 21.55 1.95
C TYR A 118 -22.31 22.43 2.83
N GLU A 119 -22.26 22.19 4.14
CA GLU A 119 -21.45 22.94 5.11
C GLU A 119 -19.95 22.95 4.79
N LYS A 120 -19.42 21.91 4.12
CA LYS A 120 -18.00 21.76 3.82
C LYS A 120 -17.63 22.11 2.38
N ASN A 121 -18.61 22.28 1.50
CA ASN A 121 -18.39 22.59 0.08
C ASN A 121 -18.63 24.06 -0.26
N GLY A 122 -19.05 24.89 0.71
CA GLY A 122 -19.31 26.31 0.51
C GLY A 122 -20.38 26.54 -0.57
N ASP A 123 -20.11 27.46 -1.50
CA ASP A 123 -21.04 27.82 -2.58
C ASP A 123 -21.14 26.79 -3.71
N LEU A 124 -20.30 25.75 -3.68
CA LEU A 124 -20.33 24.68 -4.67
C LEU A 124 -21.46 23.70 -4.35
N THR A 125 -22.41 23.64 -5.26
CA THR A 125 -23.61 22.80 -5.17
C THR A 125 -23.60 21.69 -6.23
N PRO A 126 -24.37 20.61 -6.05
CA PRO A 126 -24.45 19.51 -7.03
C PRO A 126 -24.89 19.93 -8.45
N ASP A 127 -25.60 21.05 -8.61
CA ASP A 127 -25.98 21.62 -9.91
C ASP A 127 -24.83 22.39 -10.59
N LYS A 128 -23.81 22.82 -9.84
CA LYS A 128 -22.65 23.60 -10.33
C LYS A 128 -21.42 22.74 -10.64
N ILE A 129 -21.55 21.41 -10.58
CA ILE A 129 -20.47 20.47 -10.88
C ILE A 129 -20.97 19.34 -11.79
N THR A 130 -20.14 18.89 -12.71
CA THR A 130 -20.46 17.75 -13.56
C THR A 130 -20.33 16.44 -12.78
N TYR A 131 -21.17 15.45 -13.10
CA TYR A 131 -21.12 14.14 -12.42
C TYR A 131 -19.77 13.41 -12.60
N GLY A 132 -19.06 13.68 -13.70
CA GLY A 132 -17.72 13.13 -14.00
C GLY A 132 -16.56 14.03 -13.57
N SER A 133 -16.78 15.02 -12.71
CA SER A 133 -15.71 15.90 -12.24
C SER A 133 -14.70 15.15 -11.35
N ASN A 134 -13.41 15.43 -11.55
CA ASN A 134 -12.32 14.94 -10.69
C ASN A 134 -12.04 15.85 -9.48
N LYS A 135 -12.81 16.93 -9.30
CA LYS A 135 -12.66 17.82 -8.14
C LYS A 135 -13.11 17.07 -6.88
N ASN A 136 -12.22 16.97 -5.90
CA ASN A 136 -12.56 16.42 -4.59
C ASN A 136 -13.53 17.36 -3.85
N VAL A 137 -14.62 16.77 -3.37
CA VAL A 137 -15.69 17.45 -2.62
C VAL A 137 -16.08 16.58 -1.43
N TRP A 138 -16.74 17.20 -0.46
CA TRP A 138 -17.16 16.54 0.77
C TRP A 138 -18.55 15.91 0.64
N TRP A 139 -18.65 14.68 1.11
CA TRP A 139 -19.85 13.86 1.12
C TRP A 139 -20.19 13.47 2.56
N ARG A 140 -21.47 13.29 2.82
CA ARG A 140 -22.03 12.78 4.07
C ARG A 140 -22.77 11.48 3.76
N CYS A 141 -22.37 10.39 4.40
CA CYS A 141 -22.96 9.09 4.13
C CYS A 141 -24.44 9.05 4.52
N SER A 142 -25.28 8.47 3.67
CA SER A 142 -26.70 8.27 3.94
C SER A 142 -26.98 7.27 5.06
N LYS A 143 -26.07 6.32 5.32
CA LYS A 143 -26.22 5.29 6.36
C LYS A 143 -25.81 5.76 7.76
N ASN A 144 -24.80 6.64 7.82
CA ASN A 144 -24.32 7.21 9.07
C ASN A 144 -23.89 8.67 8.82
N PRO A 145 -24.64 9.66 9.30
CA PRO A 145 -24.33 11.09 9.10
C PRO A 145 -22.97 11.53 9.64
N ASP A 146 -22.37 10.81 10.59
CA ASP A 146 -21.05 11.11 11.13
C ASP A 146 -19.93 10.75 10.15
N HIS A 147 -20.21 9.86 9.20
CA HIS A 147 -19.28 9.51 8.13
C HIS A 147 -19.22 10.63 7.09
N VAL A 148 -18.32 11.57 7.30
CA VAL A 148 -18.01 12.66 6.38
C VAL A 148 -16.68 12.40 5.69
N TYR A 149 -16.66 12.39 4.35
CA TYR A 149 -15.49 12.00 3.57
C TYR A 149 -15.32 12.82 2.30
N CYS A 150 -14.07 12.92 1.83
CA CYS A 150 -13.70 13.73 0.66
C CYS A 150 -13.29 12.82 -0.51
N THR A 151 -13.98 12.93 -1.64
CA THR A 151 -13.71 12.20 -2.89
C THR A 151 -14.35 12.92 -4.07
N SER A 152 -14.04 12.53 -5.31
CA SER A 152 -14.56 13.17 -6.50
C SER A 152 -15.95 12.65 -6.91
N PRO A 153 -16.81 13.45 -7.56
CA PRO A 153 -18.02 12.95 -8.20
C PRO A 153 -17.77 11.82 -9.20
N ASN A 154 -16.64 11.86 -9.92
CA ASN A 154 -16.24 10.79 -10.85
C ASN A 154 -16.07 9.44 -10.14
N ASP A 155 -15.42 9.42 -8.96
CA ASP A 155 -15.24 8.18 -8.17
C ASP A 155 -16.57 7.61 -7.67
N ARG A 156 -17.51 8.50 -7.32
CA ARG A 156 -18.85 8.13 -6.85
C ARG A 156 -19.75 7.59 -7.97
N THR A 157 -19.61 8.13 -9.18
CA THR A 157 -20.53 7.86 -10.30
C THR A 157 -20.03 6.77 -11.24
N TYR A 158 -18.77 6.84 -11.68
CA TYR A 158 -18.18 5.87 -12.61
C TYR A 158 -17.48 4.71 -11.89
N SER A 159 -16.78 4.97 -10.79
CA SER A 159 -16.08 3.91 -10.03
C SER A 159 -16.95 3.28 -8.95
N HIS A 160 -18.18 3.77 -8.77
CA HIS A 160 -19.14 3.32 -7.75
C HIS A 160 -18.55 3.24 -6.34
N ARG A 161 -17.57 4.08 -6.01
CA ARG A 161 -16.97 4.12 -4.66
C ARG A 161 -17.94 4.77 -3.70
N GLY A 162 -18.40 4.02 -2.70
CA GLY A 162 -19.25 4.52 -1.63
C GLY A 162 -18.48 5.11 -0.45
N CYS A 163 -19.15 5.22 0.69
CA CYS A 163 -18.56 5.68 1.93
C CYS A 163 -17.38 4.79 2.37
N PRO A 164 -16.16 5.34 2.55
CA PRO A 164 -14.97 4.57 2.89
C PRO A 164 -15.02 3.95 4.30
N TYR A 165 -15.80 4.55 5.21
CA TYR A 165 -16.02 3.99 6.55
C TYR A 165 -16.91 2.75 6.49
N CYS A 166 -18.04 2.83 5.79
CA CYS A 166 -18.95 1.68 5.60
C CYS A 166 -18.30 0.52 4.84
N ASN A 167 -17.36 0.83 3.94
CA ASN A 167 -16.64 -0.17 3.14
C ASN A 167 -15.34 -0.66 3.80
N ASN A 168 -15.13 -0.40 5.11
CA ASN A 168 -13.94 -0.83 5.85
C ASN A 168 -12.62 -0.43 5.17
N MET A 169 -12.58 0.78 4.60
CA MET A 169 -11.36 1.41 4.08
C MET A 169 -10.85 2.53 4.99
N LYS A 170 -11.71 3.10 5.84
CA LYS A 170 -11.35 4.03 6.91
C LYS A 170 -11.92 3.56 8.23
N VAL A 171 -11.16 3.78 9.30
CA VAL A 171 -11.55 3.48 10.68
C VAL A 171 -12.65 4.44 11.13
N CYS A 172 -13.66 3.91 11.82
CA CYS A 172 -14.65 4.65 12.59
C CYS A 172 -14.96 3.91 13.90
N SER A 173 -15.84 4.50 14.71
CA SER A 173 -16.23 3.98 16.01
C SER A 173 -16.85 2.58 15.97
N THR A 174 -17.34 2.11 14.83
CA THR A 174 -18.05 0.81 14.72
C THR A 174 -17.30 -0.28 13.98
N ASN A 175 -16.17 0.03 13.32
CA ASN A 175 -15.47 -0.93 12.46
C ASN A 175 -13.99 -1.17 12.83
N ASN A 176 -13.51 -0.56 13.91
CA ASN A 176 -12.15 -0.75 14.40
C ASN A 176 -11.95 -2.13 15.04
N LEU A 177 -10.69 -2.50 15.27
CA LEU A 177 -10.32 -3.80 15.85
C LEU A 177 -10.82 -3.96 17.29
N ALA A 178 -10.78 -2.90 18.11
CA ALA A 178 -11.26 -2.96 19.50
C ALA A 178 -12.73 -3.39 19.59
N VAL A 179 -13.57 -2.84 18.71
CA VAL A 179 -15.01 -3.10 18.68
C VAL A 179 -15.34 -4.43 18.01
N THR A 180 -14.69 -4.75 16.90
CA THR A 180 -15.02 -5.95 16.12
C THR A 180 -14.35 -7.22 16.62
N HIS A 181 -13.20 -7.11 17.28
CA HIS A 181 -12.40 -8.25 17.78
C HIS A 181 -11.80 -7.94 19.17
N PRO A 182 -12.65 -7.77 20.20
CA PRO A 182 -12.20 -7.38 21.54
C PRO A 182 -11.16 -8.34 22.14
N ASP A 183 -11.23 -9.63 21.83
CA ASP A 183 -10.27 -10.62 22.35
C ASP A 183 -8.88 -10.50 21.71
N LEU A 184 -8.78 -10.01 20.48
CA LEU A 184 -7.50 -9.64 19.88
C LEU A 184 -7.00 -8.33 20.46
N ALA A 185 -7.88 -7.34 20.66
CA ALA A 185 -7.52 -6.06 21.26
C ALA A 185 -6.95 -6.21 22.69
N LYS A 186 -7.44 -7.17 23.49
CA LYS A 186 -6.85 -7.52 24.79
C LYS A 186 -5.40 -8.01 24.71
N GLN A 187 -4.99 -8.54 23.56
CA GLN A 187 -3.63 -9.02 23.32
C GLN A 187 -2.73 -7.94 22.71
N TRP A 188 -3.17 -6.68 22.65
CA TRP A 188 -2.38 -5.59 22.08
C TRP A 188 -1.27 -5.17 23.03
N TYR A 189 -0.03 -5.12 22.55
CA TYR A 189 1.11 -4.71 23.38
C TYR A 189 1.43 -3.22 23.21
N GLN A 190 0.73 -2.37 23.97
CA GLN A 190 0.78 -0.91 23.83
C GLN A 190 2.19 -0.33 23.94
N ALA A 191 3.02 -0.86 24.85
CA ALA A 191 4.37 -0.35 25.11
C ALA A 191 5.28 -0.33 23.86
N LYS A 192 5.06 -1.24 22.88
CA LYS A 192 5.80 -1.24 21.61
C LYS A 192 5.02 -0.66 20.42
N ASN A 193 3.72 -0.48 20.55
CA ASN A 193 2.89 0.09 19.48
C ASN A 193 2.76 1.63 19.57
N GLY A 194 3.29 2.24 20.64
CA GLY A 194 3.36 3.69 20.78
C GLY A 194 1.98 4.31 20.89
N GLU A 195 1.63 5.21 19.97
CA GLU A 195 0.31 5.85 19.92
C GLU A 195 -0.74 5.00 19.18
N LEU A 196 -0.33 3.94 18.47
CA LEU A 196 -1.25 3.10 17.73
C LEU A 196 -2.01 2.17 18.68
N THR A 197 -3.31 2.34 18.77
CA THR A 197 -4.22 1.53 19.60
C THR A 197 -5.16 0.68 18.74
N PRO A 198 -5.80 -0.36 19.30
CA PRO A 198 -6.75 -1.20 18.57
C PRO A 198 -7.95 -0.44 17.97
N ASP A 199 -8.37 0.67 18.58
CA ASP A 199 -9.46 1.50 18.07
C ASP A 199 -9.06 2.39 16.87
N HIS A 200 -7.76 2.53 16.60
CA HIS A 200 -7.22 3.26 15.45
C HIS A 200 -6.88 2.37 14.23
N VAL A 201 -7.18 1.06 14.28
CA VAL A 201 -6.88 0.13 13.19
C VAL A 201 -8.10 -0.66 12.74
N LEU A 202 -8.16 -0.97 11.45
CA LEU A 202 -9.15 -1.88 10.88
C LEU A 202 -8.71 -3.35 11.07
N PRO A 203 -9.65 -4.31 11.11
CA PRO A 203 -9.32 -5.73 11.06
C PRO A 203 -8.52 -6.16 9.83
N SER A 204 -8.58 -5.39 8.74
CA SER A 204 -7.82 -5.59 7.50
C SER A 204 -6.42 -4.97 7.53
N TYR A 205 -6.02 -4.31 8.62
CA TYR A 205 -4.73 -3.63 8.73
C TYR A 205 -3.56 -4.59 8.51
N THR A 206 -2.70 -4.27 7.55
CA THR A 206 -1.55 -5.08 7.13
C THR A 206 -0.24 -4.69 7.79
N GLY A 207 -0.21 -3.56 8.51
CA GLY A 207 0.96 -3.12 9.26
C GLY A 207 1.26 -4.07 10.41
N LYS A 208 2.55 -4.31 10.66
CA LYS A 208 3.00 -5.13 11.78
C LYS A 208 2.79 -4.37 13.08
N VAL A 209 2.15 -5.03 14.03
CA VAL A 209 1.95 -4.54 15.40
C VAL A 209 2.39 -5.60 16.38
N TRP A 210 2.72 -5.17 17.59
CA TRP A 210 3.17 -6.03 18.66
C TRP A 210 1.99 -6.54 19.48
N TRP A 211 2.03 -7.83 19.80
CA TRP A 211 1.03 -8.54 20.58
C TRP A 211 1.68 -9.14 21.81
N GLN A 212 0.89 -9.29 22.86
CA GLN A 212 1.23 -10.00 24.09
C GLN A 212 0.25 -11.16 24.27
N CYS A 213 0.76 -12.32 24.68
CA CYS A 213 -0.06 -13.51 24.82
C CYS A 213 -0.96 -13.41 26.05
N SER A 214 -2.19 -13.88 25.94
CA SER A 214 -3.12 -13.99 27.08
C SER A 214 -2.67 -15.05 28.10
N GLU A 215 -1.98 -16.10 27.65
CA GLU A 215 -1.59 -17.24 28.49
C GLU A 215 -0.25 -17.01 29.21
N ASN A 216 0.71 -16.36 28.54
CA ASN A 216 2.00 -16.01 29.12
C ASN A 216 2.38 -14.57 28.70
N PRO A 217 2.32 -13.59 29.62
CA PRO A 217 2.66 -12.19 29.34
C PRO A 217 4.08 -11.96 28.83
N GLU A 218 5.03 -12.88 29.03
CA GLU A 218 6.39 -12.80 28.51
C GLU A 218 6.45 -13.02 26.99
N HIS A 219 5.47 -13.72 26.43
CA HIS A 219 5.37 -13.96 25.00
C HIS A 219 4.92 -12.70 24.26
N ILE A 220 5.88 -11.98 23.69
CA ILE A 220 5.66 -10.75 22.93
C ILE A 220 6.15 -10.93 21.49
N TRP A 221 5.29 -10.75 20.49
CA TRP A 221 5.66 -10.94 19.07
C TRP A 221 5.04 -9.90 18.15
N ASP A 222 5.65 -9.68 16.98
CA ASP A 222 5.07 -8.88 15.90
C ASP A 222 4.25 -9.74 14.92
N CYS A 223 3.08 -9.26 14.52
CA CYS A 223 2.26 -9.87 13.48
C CYS A 223 1.28 -8.84 12.90
N PRO A 224 1.00 -8.85 11.58
CA PRO A 224 -0.09 -8.06 11.01
C PRO A 224 -1.46 -8.40 11.62
N VAL A 225 -2.32 -7.38 11.82
CA VAL A 225 -3.68 -7.56 12.35
C VAL A 225 -4.51 -8.47 11.47
N ASN A 226 -4.48 -8.26 10.16
CA ASN A 226 -5.25 -9.05 9.20
C ASN A 226 -4.93 -10.56 9.24
N TYR A 227 -3.71 -10.94 9.63
CA TYR A 227 -3.34 -12.35 9.75
C TYR A 227 -3.96 -12.98 10.99
N ARG A 228 -4.04 -12.24 12.09
CA ARG A 228 -4.73 -12.69 13.30
C ARG A 228 -6.23 -12.82 13.08
N VAL A 229 -6.83 -11.88 12.37
CA VAL A 229 -8.27 -11.86 12.07
C VAL A 229 -8.65 -12.94 11.06
N ARG A 230 -8.00 -12.99 9.89
CA ARG A 230 -8.40 -13.85 8.77
C ARG A 230 -7.90 -15.28 8.89
N PHE A 231 -6.69 -15.48 9.43
CA PHE A 231 -6.04 -16.79 9.48
C PHE A 231 -5.95 -17.35 10.90
N HIS A 232 -6.50 -16.64 11.89
CA HIS A 232 -6.47 -17.04 13.30
C HIS A 232 -5.04 -17.33 13.81
N TRP A 233 -4.06 -16.56 13.32
CA TRP A 233 -2.68 -16.64 13.80
C TRP A 233 -2.61 -16.19 15.25
N GLY A 234 -2.31 -17.15 16.13
CA GLY A 234 -2.16 -16.95 17.57
C GLY A 234 -0.72 -16.70 17.99
N CYS A 235 -0.49 -16.78 19.30
CA CYS A 235 0.85 -16.69 19.87
C CYS A 235 1.78 -17.76 19.26
N PRO A 236 2.87 -17.36 18.57
CA PRO A 236 3.78 -18.30 17.93
C PRO A 236 4.62 -19.09 18.95
N TYR A 237 4.75 -18.59 20.18
CA TYR A 237 5.45 -19.28 21.26
C TYR A 237 4.60 -20.44 21.80
N CYS A 238 3.30 -20.21 22.05
CA CYS A 238 2.34 -21.26 22.44
C CYS A 238 2.10 -22.29 21.33
N LYS A 239 2.23 -21.89 20.04
CA LYS A 239 2.07 -22.78 18.88
C LYS A 239 3.40 -23.20 18.22
N HIS A 240 4.54 -23.01 18.90
CA HIS A 240 5.89 -23.50 18.55
C HIS A 240 6.49 -23.10 17.18
N LYS A 241 6.32 -21.87 16.69
CA LYS A 241 6.82 -21.50 15.34
C LYS A 241 7.82 -20.33 15.17
N ARG A 242 8.29 -19.60 16.19
CA ARG A 242 9.54 -18.77 16.05
C ARG A 242 10.31 -18.50 17.37
N PHE A 243 11.62 -18.35 17.19
CA PHE A 243 12.76 -18.19 18.13
C PHE A 243 12.85 -16.76 18.71
N ASN A 244 13.13 -16.56 20.00
CA ASN A 244 14.50 -16.55 20.56
C ASN A 244 14.65 -17.14 21.98
N ASP A 245 13.57 -17.45 22.71
CA ASP A 245 13.67 -17.97 24.10
C ASP A 245 13.55 -19.50 24.22
N PHE A 246 13.74 -20.22 23.10
CA PHE A 246 13.44 -21.66 22.99
C PHE A 246 14.51 -22.44 22.22
N SER A 247 15.78 -22.07 22.40
CA SER A 247 16.93 -22.79 21.83
C SER A 247 16.96 -24.26 22.25
N LEU A 248 17.61 -25.11 21.44
CA LEU A 248 17.85 -26.51 21.79
C LEU A 248 18.45 -26.66 23.19
N SER A 249 19.42 -25.80 23.50
CA SER A 249 20.09 -25.81 24.80
C SER A 249 19.18 -25.37 25.95
N SER A 250 18.33 -24.37 25.74
CA SER A 250 17.40 -23.89 26.79
C SER A 250 16.30 -24.91 27.13
N LEU A 251 15.73 -25.58 26.11
CA LEU A 251 14.60 -26.49 26.31
C LEU A 251 15.01 -27.94 26.57
N TYR A 252 16.15 -28.37 26.02
CA TYR A 252 16.61 -29.75 26.10
C TYR A 252 18.12 -29.80 26.37
N PRO A 253 18.60 -29.31 27.53
CA PRO A 253 20.03 -29.20 27.83
C PRO A 253 20.75 -30.55 27.80
N SER A 254 20.11 -31.64 28.24
CA SER A 254 20.70 -32.98 28.19
C SER A 254 20.88 -33.48 26.75
N MET A 255 19.91 -33.22 25.87
CA MET A 255 20.02 -33.55 24.45
C MET A 255 21.06 -32.66 23.75
N ALA A 256 21.15 -31.38 24.12
CA ALA A 256 22.11 -30.44 23.54
C ALA A 256 23.58 -30.79 23.85
N ARG A 257 23.86 -31.59 24.90
CA ARG A 257 25.20 -32.10 25.20
C ARG A 257 25.74 -33.04 24.12
N ASP A 258 24.86 -33.70 23.38
CA ASP A 258 25.25 -34.58 22.28
C ASP A 258 25.66 -33.80 21.01
N TRP A 259 25.73 -32.47 21.04
CA TRP A 259 26.05 -31.67 19.86
C TRP A 259 27.53 -31.79 19.47
N ASP A 260 27.80 -32.14 18.20
CA ASP A 260 29.18 -32.18 17.69
C ASP A 260 29.61 -30.78 17.21
N TYR A 261 30.23 -30.02 18.11
CA TYR A 261 30.74 -28.67 17.82
C TYR A 261 31.82 -28.65 16.72
N ALA A 262 32.61 -29.72 16.59
CA ALA A 262 33.68 -29.78 15.59
C ALA A 262 33.12 -29.95 14.16
N LYS A 263 32.03 -30.71 14.00
CA LYS A 263 31.44 -31.01 12.68
C LYS A 263 30.31 -30.07 12.27
N ASN A 264 29.71 -29.33 13.20
CA ASN A 264 28.57 -28.43 12.91
C ASN A 264 28.99 -26.97 12.63
N GLY A 265 30.28 -26.65 12.67
CA GLY A 265 30.79 -25.33 12.27
C GLY A 265 30.19 -24.19 13.09
N LYS A 266 29.53 -23.23 12.43
CA LYS A 266 28.93 -22.05 13.07
C LYS A 266 27.56 -22.33 13.71
N ASP A 267 26.95 -23.48 13.44
CA ASP A 267 25.66 -23.82 14.02
C ASP A 267 25.83 -24.24 15.48
N THR A 268 25.06 -23.61 16.37
CA THR A 268 25.12 -23.87 17.81
C THR A 268 23.78 -24.32 18.36
N PRO A 269 23.76 -25.13 19.43
CA PRO A 269 22.52 -25.52 20.10
C PRO A 269 21.81 -24.33 20.78
N TYR A 270 22.51 -23.20 20.95
CA TYR A 270 21.97 -21.95 21.50
C TYR A 270 21.19 -21.14 20.46
N ALA A 271 21.43 -21.38 19.17
CA ALA A 271 20.84 -20.61 18.08
C ALA A 271 19.88 -21.42 17.18
N ILE A 272 19.55 -22.68 17.56
CA ILE A 272 18.76 -23.58 16.73
C ILE A 272 17.53 -24.18 17.45
N SER A 273 16.45 -24.37 16.69
CA SER A 273 15.18 -24.97 17.15
C SER A 273 15.24 -26.45 17.43
N PRO A 274 14.69 -26.92 18.58
CA PRO A 274 14.34 -28.32 18.74
C PRO A 274 13.41 -28.87 17.65
N ASN A 275 12.69 -28.00 16.94
CA ASN A 275 11.80 -28.36 15.83
C ASN A 275 12.44 -28.14 14.45
N SER A 276 13.73 -27.82 14.38
CA SER A 276 14.43 -27.63 13.12
C SER A 276 14.57 -28.94 12.35
N GLU A 277 14.25 -28.93 11.06
CA GLU A 277 14.51 -30.05 10.15
C GLU A 277 15.99 -30.12 9.71
N LYS A 278 16.81 -29.13 10.10
CA LYS A 278 18.23 -29.10 9.76
C LYS A 278 18.95 -30.34 10.29
N ILE A 279 19.65 -31.03 9.38
CA ILE A 279 20.42 -32.23 9.68
C ILE A 279 21.81 -31.82 10.18
N VAL A 280 22.17 -32.29 11.36
CA VAL A 280 23.42 -31.97 12.06
C VAL A 280 24.11 -33.23 12.56
N TYR A 281 25.37 -33.09 12.94
CA TYR A 281 26.17 -34.15 13.54
C TYR A 281 26.01 -34.16 15.06
N TRP A 282 25.89 -35.35 15.61
CA TRP A 282 25.76 -35.60 17.03
C TRP A 282 26.86 -36.55 17.48
N LYS A 283 27.35 -36.35 18.69
CA LYS A 283 28.36 -37.17 19.34
C LYS A 283 28.07 -37.20 20.83
N CYS A 284 27.78 -38.38 21.37
CA CYS A 284 27.60 -38.51 22.81
C CYS A 284 28.96 -38.62 23.54
N GLU A 285 28.91 -38.53 24.88
CA GLU A 285 30.09 -38.67 25.75
C GLU A 285 30.85 -40.00 25.59
N HIS A 286 30.16 -41.06 25.14
CA HIS A 286 30.76 -42.37 24.88
C HIS A 286 31.38 -42.50 23.48
N GLY A 287 31.48 -41.41 22.72
CA GLY A 287 32.13 -41.38 21.41
C GLY A 287 31.30 -41.92 20.24
N VAL A 288 30.03 -42.29 20.46
CA VAL A 288 29.14 -42.72 19.36
C VAL A 288 28.68 -41.50 18.57
N GLU A 289 28.96 -41.50 17.27
CA GLU A 289 28.64 -40.40 16.36
C GLU A 289 27.49 -40.75 15.41
N TRP A 290 26.64 -39.78 15.07
CA TRP A 290 25.59 -39.95 14.07
C TRP A 290 25.12 -38.64 13.45
N LYS A 291 24.36 -38.76 12.36
CA LYS A 291 23.78 -37.62 11.62
C LYS A 291 22.26 -37.73 11.58
N GLN A 292 21.56 -36.69 12.03
CA GLN A 292 20.09 -36.64 12.09
C GLN A 292 19.58 -35.19 12.15
N SER A 293 18.32 -34.95 11.76
CA SER A 293 17.66 -33.66 11.99
C SER A 293 17.46 -33.38 13.48
N VAL A 294 17.43 -32.10 13.87
CA VAL A 294 17.20 -31.70 15.27
C VAL A 294 15.83 -32.16 15.78
N VAL A 295 14.78 -31.99 14.98
CA VAL A 295 13.44 -32.49 15.31
C VAL A 295 13.38 -34.01 15.40
N GLY A 296 14.12 -34.72 14.52
CA GLY A 296 14.24 -36.17 14.58
C GLY A 296 14.91 -36.64 15.87
N ARG A 297 16.00 -35.96 16.27
CA ARG A 297 16.72 -36.27 17.51
C ARG A 297 15.85 -35.99 18.74
N LYS A 298 15.12 -34.87 18.77
CA LYS A 298 14.14 -34.53 19.82
C LYS A 298 13.10 -35.63 19.98
N ASN A 299 12.50 -36.08 18.88
CA ASN A 299 11.50 -37.14 18.94
C ASN A 299 12.10 -38.47 19.44
N SER A 300 13.31 -38.83 19.02
CA SER A 300 14.02 -39.99 19.58
C SER A 300 14.26 -39.86 21.08
N PHE A 301 14.75 -38.70 21.53
CA PHE A 301 15.02 -38.41 22.94
C PHE A 301 13.75 -38.52 23.81
N LEU A 302 12.64 -37.92 23.37
CA LEU A 302 11.35 -37.96 24.09
C LEU A 302 10.73 -39.37 24.16
N ASN A 303 11.10 -40.26 23.23
CA ASN A 303 10.68 -41.67 23.22
C ASN A 303 11.69 -42.60 23.91
N GLY A 304 12.64 -42.07 24.68
CA GLY A 304 13.64 -42.87 25.40
C GLY A 304 14.65 -43.58 24.48
N TYR A 305 14.82 -43.09 23.25
CA TYR A 305 15.75 -43.67 22.28
C TYR A 305 17.05 -42.87 22.18
N HIS A 306 18.16 -43.59 22.23
CA HIS A 306 19.51 -43.07 22.00
C HIS A 306 20.33 -44.11 21.22
N ARG A 307 21.19 -43.66 20.30
CA ARG A 307 22.03 -44.54 19.48
C ARG A 307 23.07 -45.32 20.30
N CYS A 308 23.71 -44.66 21.26
CA CYS A 308 24.51 -45.31 22.30
C CYS A 308 23.61 -46.06 23.32
N LEU A 309 23.91 -47.34 23.55
CA LEU A 309 23.19 -48.20 24.53
C LEU A 309 23.31 -47.68 25.96
N MET A 310 24.48 -47.17 26.36
CA MET A 310 24.72 -46.62 27.70
C MET A 310 23.85 -45.38 27.96
N CYS A 311 23.83 -44.45 27.01
CA CYS A 311 22.97 -43.27 27.09
C CYS A 311 21.48 -43.63 27.01
N ARG A 312 21.11 -44.67 26.26
CA ARG A 312 19.73 -45.14 26.15
C ARG A 312 19.22 -45.67 27.48
N GLU A 313 20.02 -46.48 28.17
CA GLU A 313 19.67 -47.01 29.47
C GLU A 313 19.58 -45.92 30.54
N LYS A 314 20.48 -44.92 30.49
CA LYS A 314 20.41 -43.73 31.34
C LYS A 314 19.10 -42.95 31.13
N LEU A 315 18.75 -42.66 29.88
CA LEU A 315 17.51 -41.96 29.52
C LEU A 315 16.26 -42.70 29.99
N ARG A 316 16.24 -44.02 29.83
CA ARG A 316 15.13 -44.86 30.29
C ARG A 316 14.92 -44.74 31.80
N LYS A 317 16.00 -44.81 32.59
CA LYS A 317 15.95 -44.64 34.05
C LYS A 317 15.51 -43.23 34.46
N GLU A 318 16.00 -42.19 33.77
CA GLU A 318 15.59 -40.81 34.02
C GLU A 318 14.07 -40.60 33.75
N MET A 319 13.52 -41.28 32.74
CA MET A 319 12.09 -41.22 32.43
C MET A 319 11.25 -41.96 33.48
N GLU A 320 11.65 -43.19 33.85
CA GLU A 320 10.99 -43.98 34.90
C GLU A 320 10.99 -43.25 36.27
N ALA A 321 12.06 -42.53 36.60
CA ALA A 321 12.15 -41.72 37.82
C ALA A 321 11.22 -40.48 37.83
N ARG A 322 10.98 -39.87 36.66
CA ARG A 322 10.06 -38.73 36.52
C ARG A 322 8.60 -39.16 36.63
N ASP A 323 8.22 -40.29 36.04
CA ASP A 323 6.85 -40.82 36.08
C ASP A 323 6.46 -41.37 37.47
N SER A 324 7.44 -41.73 38.30
CA SER A 324 7.24 -42.18 39.68
C SER A 324 7.24 -41.06 40.73
N GLY A 325 7.39 -39.79 40.32
CA GLY A 325 7.29 -38.61 41.20
C GLY A 325 8.50 -38.37 42.12
N ALA A 326 9.65 -38.98 41.85
CA ALA A 326 10.84 -38.94 42.71
C ALA A 326 11.96 -38.01 42.20
N ALA A 327 11.62 -36.88 41.58
CA ALA A 327 12.62 -35.89 41.16
C ALA A 327 12.79 -34.81 42.23
N GLU A 328 13.86 -34.93 43.04
CA GLU A 328 14.39 -33.82 43.84
C GLU A 328 14.66 -32.60 42.95
N GLU A 329 14.23 -31.43 43.41
CA GLU A 329 14.59 -30.13 42.83
C GLU A 329 16.12 -29.99 42.81
N VAL A 330 16.73 -30.15 41.63
CA VAL A 330 18.09 -29.68 41.42
C VAL A 330 18.05 -28.16 41.35
N GLN A 331 18.22 -27.52 42.51
CA GLN A 331 18.63 -26.12 42.58
C GLN A 331 19.93 -25.95 41.79
N VAL A 332 19.87 -25.20 40.70
CA VAL A 332 21.07 -24.74 40.00
C VAL A 332 21.68 -23.60 40.83
N PRO A 333 22.94 -23.69 41.29
CA PRO A 333 23.57 -22.60 42.00
C PRO A 333 23.80 -21.42 41.05
N LEU A 334 23.28 -20.25 41.41
CA LEU A 334 23.71 -18.97 40.85
C LEU A 334 25.19 -18.76 41.24
N GLN A 335 26.12 -19.10 40.35
CA GLN A 335 27.49 -18.60 40.48
C GLN A 335 27.48 -17.11 40.12
N ARG A 336 27.60 -16.28 41.16
CA ARG A 336 28.03 -14.88 41.06
C ARG A 336 29.36 -14.85 40.31
N GLU A 337 29.42 -14.11 39.21
CA GLU A 337 30.68 -13.69 38.63
C GLU A 337 31.41 -12.78 39.64
N GLU A 338 32.56 -13.24 40.12
CA GLU A 338 33.53 -12.41 40.82
C GLU A 338 34.15 -11.43 39.82
N LEU A 339 33.92 -10.14 40.06
CA LEU A 339 34.66 -9.04 39.47
C LEU A 339 36.11 -9.11 39.99
N VAL A 340 37.05 -9.44 39.11
CA VAL A 340 38.48 -9.25 39.35
C VAL A 340 38.96 -8.02 38.58
N SER A 341 39.10 -6.96 39.37
CA SER A 341 40.05 -5.83 39.36
C SER A 341 40.69 -5.33 38.06
N ASP A 342 40.57 -4.00 37.93
CA ASP A 342 41.42 -3.08 37.19
C ASP A 342 42.92 -3.39 37.30
N GLU A 343 43.62 -3.43 36.16
CA GLU A 343 45.03 -3.07 36.09
C GLU A 343 45.24 -1.90 35.15
N VAL A 344 45.84 -0.88 35.75
CA VAL A 344 46.35 0.38 35.23
C VAL A 344 47.48 0.10 34.25
N ILE A 345 47.44 0.69 33.06
CA ILE A 345 48.64 0.97 32.26
C ILE A 345 48.61 2.45 31.90
N THR A 346 49.38 3.23 32.65
CA THR A 346 49.79 4.60 32.33
C THR A 346 51.02 4.59 31.42
N GLU A 347 50.91 5.40 30.36
CA GLU A 347 51.92 6.29 29.78
C GLU A 347 53.28 5.75 29.31
N ALA A 348 53.57 6.00 28.02
CA ALA A 348 54.79 6.69 27.62
C ALA A 348 54.54 7.45 26.29
N GLU A 349 54.76 8.76 26.36
CA GLU A 349 54.83 9.71 25.25
C GLU A 349 56.06 9.46 24.36
N GLU A 350 55.98 9.92 23.11
CA GLU A 350 57.01 10.53 22.23
C GLU A 350 56.49 10.36 20.79
N GLY A 351 56.14 11.38 20.01
CA GLY A 351 56.86 12.61 19.74
C GLY A 351 57.29 12.58 18.27
N GLY A 352 56.88 13.55 17.45
CA GLY A 352 57.51 13.74 16.13
C GLY A 352 56.60 14.20 14.99
N LYS A 353 56.71 15.49 14.68
CA LYS A 353 56.30 16.13 13.43
C LYS A 353 56.86 15.41 12.19
N HIS A 354 56.05 15.20 11.15
CA HIS A 354 56.21 15.87 9.85
C HIS A 354 55.03 15.62 8.91
#